data_AF-D6WVC6-F1
#
_entry.id   AF-D6WVC6-F1
#
_cell.length_a   1.000
_cell.length_b   1.000
_cell.length_c   1.000
_cell.angle_alpha   90.00
_cell.angle_beta   90.00
_cell.angle_gamma   90.00
#
_symmetry.space_group_name_H-M   'P 1'
#
loop_
_entity.id
_entity.type
_entity.pdbx_description
1 polymer ?
#
loop_
_entity_poly.entity_id
_entity_poly.type
_entity_poly.pdbx_seq_one_letter_code
_entity_poly.pdbx_strand_id
1 'polypeptide(L)'
;MHKITFLCALTLPLSWSKPNTSSLQVIQEINSEQISWKAETNCLDIKSRLGFLGLHPDPNYKIQTKQHKISRIISIPESFDAREKWPECKDVIGKIRNQGNCGSCWAFASTEVMTDRLCISSKGKIKFVFSPENLLTCCKDCGCGCKGGYIKNAWDYYINEGIASGGDYNSSEGCQPYSESSFQYAEASECVKFYTLETNVAQIQMEILTNGPVMAYYNVFEDFACHKSGVYYYKSGKFVGRHSVKVIGWGTEEGIPYWLIANSWGSEWGELGGFFKMRRGTNECWIEQEMTAGKVHIEGNERTEEMTTNATSKAPSSGFRTKGPEFRGVLIATILLCQISIKCCLF
;
A
#
# COMPACT_ATOMS: atom_id res chain seq x y z
N MET A 1 31.81 -27.05 -74.78
CA MET A 1 31.05 -26.00 -74.06
C MET A 1 30.22 -26.67 -72.97
N HIS A 2 30.72 -26.69 -71.73
CA HIS A 2 30.01 -27.28 -70.58
C HIS A 2 29.18 -26.19 -69.90
N LYS A 3 27.85 -26.32 -69.88
CA LYS A 3 26.96 -25.44 -69.11
C LYS A 3 26.79 -26.02 -67.71
N ILE A 4 27.35 -25.35 -66.71
CA ILE A 4 27.11 -25.61 -65.29
C ILE A 4 25.90 -24.78 -64.86
N THR A 5 24.81 -25.44 -64.51
CA THR A 5 23.61 -24.79 -63.96
C THR A 5 23.75 -24.76 -62.43
N PHE A 6 23.94 -23.57 -61.85
CA PHE A 6 23.86 -23.37 -60.41
C PHE A 6 22.39 -23.34 -59.97
N LEU A 7 21.94 -24.34 -59.21
CA LEU A 7 20.69 -24.28 -58.46
C LEU A 7 20.95 -23.50 -57.16
N CYS A 8 20.39 -22.30 -57.07
CA CYS A 8 20.38 -21.50 -55.86
C CYS A 8 19.28 -22.05 -54.93
N ALA A 9 19.67 -22.78 -53.89
CA ALA A 9 18.75 -23.24 -52.86
C ALA A 9 18.43 -22.07 -51.91
N LEU A 10 17.29 -21.40 -52.16
CA LEU A 10 16.68 -20.46 -51.22
C LEU A 10 16.21 -21.22 -49.98
N THR A 11 17.00 -21.21 -48.92
CA THR A 11 16.54 -21.61 -47.59
C THR A 11 15.74 -20.43 -47.01
N LEU A 12 14.42 -20.50 -47.10
CA LEU A 12 13.55 -19.63 -46.33
C LEU A 12 13.68 -20.00 -44.85
N PRO A 13 14.05 -19.08 -43.95
CA PRO A 13 13.94 -19.35 -42.52
C PRO A 13 12.45 -19.55 -42.20
N LEU A 14 12.10 -20.77 -41.80
CA LEU A 14 10.84 -21.06 -41.13
C LEU A 14 10.84 -20.26 -39.81
N SER A 15 10.35 -19.03 -39.84
CA SER A 15 9.97 -18.36 -38.60
C SER A 15 8.72 -19.08 -38.09
N TRP A 16 8.89 -19.95 -37.09
CA TRP A 16 7.78 -20.46 -36.33
C TRP A 16 7.18 -19.28 -35.55
N SER A 17 6.21 -18.60 -36.13
CA SER A 17 5.32 -17.74 -35.35
C SER A 17 4.59 -18.66 -34.38
N LYS A 18 4.80 -18.46 -33.08
CA LYS A 18 3.99 -19.13 -32.06
C LYS A 18 2.52 -18.86 -32.37
N PRO A 19 1.65 -19.88 -32.49
CA PRO A 19 0.25 -19.66 -32.74
C PRO A 19 -0.35 -18.80 -31.62
N ASN A 20 -1.16 -17.82 -32.01
CA ASN A 20 -1.82 -16.90 -31.09
C ASN A 20 -2.82 -17.72 -30.24
N THR A 21 -2.39 -18.07 -29.02
CA THR A 21 -3.15 -18.92 -28.09
C THR A 21 -4.38 -18.16 -27.62
N SER A 22 -5.57 -18.77 -27.65
CA SER A 22 -6.78 -18.11 -27.18
C SER A 22 -6.73 -17.92 -25.66
N SER A 23 -7.35 -16.87 -25.13
CA SER A 23 -7.39 -16.62 -23.66
C SER A 23 -7.91 -17.82 -22.87
N LEU A 24 -8.87 -18.58 -23.43
CA LEU A 24 -9.40 -19.80 -22.85
C LEU A 24 -8.34 -20.91 -22.72
N GLN A 25 -7.46 -21.06 -23.71
CA GLN A 25 -6.38 -22.07 -23.65
C GLN A 25 -5.37 -21.73 -22.56
N VAL A 26 -4.99 -20.46 -22.41
CA VAL A 26 -4.07 -20.01 -21.35
C VAL A 26 -4.67 -20.29 -19.96
N ILE A 27 -5.96 -20.03 -19.77
CA ILE A 27 -6.65 -20.30 -18.50
C ILE A 27 -6.70 -21.80 -18.20
N GLN A 28 -7.02 -22.61 -19.21
CA GLN A 28 -7.05 -24.07 -19.06
C GLN A 28 -5.66 -24.61 -18.68
N GLU A 29 -4.61 -24.10 -19.32
CA GLU A 29 -3.22 -24.46 -19.02
C GLU A 29 -2.86 -24.09 -17.58
N ILE A 30 -3.09 -22.84 -17.17
CA ILE A 30 -2.85 -22.36 -15.80
C ILE A 30 -3.57 -23.23 -14.76
N ASN A 31 -4.85 -23.53 -14.98
CA ASN A 31 -5.65 -24.34 -14.04
C ASN A 31 -5.27 -25.83 -14.07
N SER A 32 -4.60 -26.32 -15.12
CA SER A 32 -4.14 -27.70 -15.21
C SER A 32 -2.75 -27.93 -14.59
N GLU A 33 -1.91 -26.89 -14.57
CA GLU A 33 -0.51 -26.99 -14.14
C GLU A 33 -0.31 -26.73 -12.63
N GLN A 34 -1.32 -26.16 -11.97
CA GLN A 34 -1.24 -25.81 -10.55
C GLN A 34 -2.62 -25.75 -9.90
N ILE A 35 -2.63 -25.84 -8.56
CA ILE A 35 -3.84 -25.85 -7.73
C ILE A 35 -3.92 -24.68 -6.74
N SER A 36 -2.85 -23.89 -6.61
CA SER A 36 -2.71 -22.80 -5.63
C SER A 36 -3.71 -21.67 -5.84
N TRP A 37 -4.06 -21.38 -7.10
CA TRP A 37 -5.01 -20.32 -7.43
C TRP A 37 -5.83 -20.68 -8.65
N LYS A 38 -7.01 -20.06 -8.78
CA LYS A 38 -7.94 -20.30 -9.87
C LYS A 38 -7.96 -19.11 -10.83
N ALA A 39 -7.73 -19.40 -12.12
CA ALA A 39 -7.92 -18.45 -13.20
C ALA A 39 -9.35 -18.54 -13.78
N GLU A 40 -9.96 -17.41 -14.14
CA GLU A 40 -11.28 -17.37 -14.78
C GLU A 40 -11.29 -16.76 -16.19
N THR A 41 -12.37 -17.05 -16.94
CA THR A 41 -12.54 -16.65 -18.35
C THR A 41 -12.86 -15.18 -18.57
N ASN A 42 -13.38 -14.50 -17.56
CA ASN A 42 -13.70 -13.08 -17.60
C ASN A 42 -12.56 -12.26 -17.00
N CYS A 43 -11.33 -12.49 -17.49
CA CYS A 43 -10.16 -11.74 -17.04
C CYS A 43 -10.39 -10.25 -17.21
N LEU A 44 -9.89 -9.46 -16.27
CA LEU A 44 -9.82 -8.02 -16.44
C LEU A 44 -9.02 -7.67 -17.70
N ASP A 45 -9.51 -6.76 -18.53
CA ASP A 45 -8.70 -6.25 -19.63
C ASP A 45 -7.67 -5.24 -19.08
N ILE A 46 -6.58 -5.74 -18.51
CA ILE A 46 -5.52 -4.88 -17.94
C ILE A 46 -4.87 -4.01 -19.03
N LYS A 47 -4.89 -4.41 -20.31
CA LYS A 47 -4.28 -3.64 -21.41
C LYS A 47 -5.10 -2.42 -21.84
N SER A 48 -6.42 -2.51 -21.91
CA SER A 48 -7.25 -1.29 -22.05
C SER A 48 -7.32 -0.47 -20.76
N ARG A 49 -6.92 -1.08 -19.64
CA ARG A 49 -6.90 -0.47 -18.31
C ARG A 49 -5.49 -0.20 -17.79
N LEU A 50 -4.60 0.31 -18.65
CA LEU A 50 -3.33 0.92 -18.26
C LEU A 50 -3.52 1.97 -17.13
N GLY A 51 -4.72 2.53 -17.00
CA GLY A 51 -5.15 3.34 -15.88
C GLY A 51 -5.19 2.65 -14.51
N PHE A 52 -4.86 1.37 -14.31
CA PHE A 52 -4.72 0.81 -12.95
C PHE A 52 -3.27 0.78 -12.44
N LEU A 53 -2.29 0.74 -13.36
CA LEU A 53 -0.89 0.48 -13.06
C LEU A 53 -0.09 1.78 -13.00
N GLY A 54 -0.19 2.45 -11.87
CA GLY A 54 0.31 3.81 -11.68
C GLY A 54 1.70 3.94 -11.08
N LEU A 55 2.45 2.85 -10.86
CA LEU A 55 3.74 2.98 -10.18
C LEU A 55 4.90 3.15 -11.16
N HIS A 56 5.62 4.27 -11.03
CA HIS A 56 6.85 4.52 -11.77
C HIS A 56 8.08 3.97 -11.02
N PRO A 57 9.08 3.42 -11.75
CA PRO A 57 10.37 3.12 -11.15
C PRO A 57 11.09 4.43 -10.77
N ASP A 58 11.65 4.49 -9.57
CA ASP A 58 12.51 5.58 -9.14
C ASP A 58 13.98 5.12 -9.18
N PRO A 59 14.78 5.56 -10.18
CA PRO A 59 16.18 5.16 -10.29
C PRO A 59 17.06 5.75 -9.17
N ASN A 60 16.57 6.77 -8.45
CA ASN A 60 17.29 7.44 -7.36
C ASN A 60 16.73 7.06 -5.98
N TYR A 61 15.94 5.99 -5.91
CA TYR A 61 15.29 5.55 -4.69
C TYR A 61 16.32 5.24 -3.59
N LYS A 62 16.39 6.13 -2.61
CA LYS A 62 17.25 6.02 -1.43
C LYS A 62 16.45 6.46 -0.21
N ILE A 63 16.05 5.47 0.58
CA ILE A 63 15.35 5.68 1.85
C ILE A 63 16.09 4.88 2.92
N GLN A 64 16.07 5.35 4.16
CA GLN A 64 16.58 4.58 5.29
C GLN A 64 15.86 3.23 5.39
N THR A 65 16.64 2.15 5.44
CA THR A 65 16.12 0.81 5.73
C THR A 65 15.93 0.63 7.22
N LYS A 66 14.75 0.20 7.64
CA LYS A 66 14.45 -0.15 9.04
C LYS A 66 14.70 -1.63 9.28
N GLN A 67 15.37 -1.91 10.39
CA GLN A 67 15.62 -3.26 10.89
C GLN A 67 15.03 -3.42 12.29
N HIS A 68 14.22 -4.45 12.48
CA HIS A 68 13.76 -4.93 13.77
C HIS A 68 14.80 -5.83 14.42
N LYS A 69 15.00 -5.66 15.73
CA LYS A 69 15.77 -6.60 16.55
C LYS A 69 14.90 -7.81 16.85
N ILE A 70 14.94 -8.82 15.98
CA ILE A 70 14.21 -10.07 16.18
C ILE A 70 15.00 -10.93 17.16
N SER A 71 14.56 -10.96 18.41
CA SER A 71 15.12 -11.88 19.41
C SER A 71 14.56 -13.29 19.20
N ARG A 72 15.30 -14.33 19.61
CA ARG A 72 14.83 -15.73 19.54
C ARG A 72 13.57 -16.01 20.37
N ILE A 73 13.14 -15.05 21.20
CA ILE A 73 11.98 -15.17 22.10
C ILE A 73 10.72 -14.62 21.44
N ILE A 74 10.84 -13.79 20.39
CA ILE A 74 9.69 -13.25 19.67
C ILE A 74 9.19 -14.31 18.68
N SER A 75 8.02 -14.88 18.96
CA SER A 75 7.34 -15.81 18.06
C SER A 75 6.43 -15.04 17.10
N ILE A 76 6.82 -14.99 15.83
CA ILE A 76 5.93 -14.52 14.75
C ILE A 76 4.85 -15.59 14.54
N PRO A 77 3.55 -15.27 14.61
CA PRO A 77 2.49 -16.26 14.43
C PRO A 77 2.46 -16.78 12.99
N GLU A 78 1.96 -18.01 12.80
CA GLU A 78 1.84 -18.64 11.48
C GLU A 78 0.91 -17.85 10.55
N SER A 79 -0.19 -17.34 11.10
CA SER A 79 -1.12 -16.44 10.43
C SER A 79 -1.32 -15.16 11.23
N PHE A 80 -1.63 -14.08 10.53
CA PHE A 80 -1.90 -12.78 11.13
C PHE A 80 -2.81 -11.97 10.22
N ASP A 81 -3.79 -11.30 10.83
CA ASP A 81 -4.65 -10.32 10.19
C ASP A 81 -4.72 -9.06 11.06
N ALA A 82 -4.27 -7.92 10.51
CA ALA A 82 -4.29 -6.65 11.23
C ALA A 82 -5.69 -6.25 11.72
N ARG A 83 -6.75 -6.68 11.03
CA ARG A 83 -8.15 -6.40 11.40
C ARG A 83 -8.56 -7.11 12.69
N GLU A 84 -7.94 -8.26 12.98
CA GLU A 84 -8.16 -9.01 14.21
C GLU A 84 -7.29 -8.48 15.35
N LYS A 85 -6.06 -8.04 15.03
CA LYS A 85 -5.12 -7.49 16.01
C LYS A 85 -5.57 -6.14 16.58
N TRP A 86 -6.11 -5.27 15.73
CA TRP A 86 -6.61 -3.93 16.09
C TRP A 86 -8.09 -3.80 15.75
N PRO A 87 -8.99 -4.49 16.49
CA PRO A 87 -10.42 -4.52 16.19
C PRO A 87 -11.07 -3.12 16.22
N GLU A 88 -10.54 -2.20 17.02
CA GLU A 88 -10.98 -0.80 17.07
C GLU A 88 -10.72 -0.04 15.76
N CYS A 89 -9.74 -0.50 14.96
CA CYS A 89 -9.36 0.03 13.65
C CYS A 89 -9.80 -0.88 12.49
N LYS A 90 -10.57 -1.94 12.77
CA LYS A 90 -11.01 -2.92 11.77
C LYS A 90 -11.66 -2.28 10.55
N ASP A 91 -12.50 -1.28 10.75
CA ASP A 91 -13.25 -0.63 9.66
C ASP A 91 -12.36 0.17 8.72
N VAL A 92 -11.27 0.77 9.22
CA VAL A 92 -10.31 1.50 8.38
C VAL A 92 -9.30 0.55 7.72
N ILE A 93 -8.76 -0.41 8.49
CA ILE A 93 -7.81 -1.41 7.99
C ILE A 93 -8.45 -2.26 6.90
N GLY A 94 -9.69 -2.68 7.13
CA GLY A 94 -10.46 -3.53 6.23
C GLY A 94 -11.14 -2.80 5.08
N LYS A 95 -11.07 -1.47 5.02
CA LYS A 95 -11.70 -0.69 3.95
C LYS A 95 -10.98 -0.95 2.63
N ILE A 96 -11.72 -1.49 1.66
CA ILE A 96 -11.30 -1.55 0.26
C ILE A 96 -11.80 -0.30 -0.46
N ARG A 97 -10.90 0.33 -1.20
CA ARG A 97 -11.19 1.52 -1.99
C ARG A 97 -11.10 1.21 -3.48
N ASN A 98 -11.52 2.17 -4.31
CA ASN A 98 -11.53 2.02 -5.77
C ASN A 98 -10.87 3.24 -6.43
N GLN A 99 -9.74 3.00 -7.08
CA GLN A 99 -8.99 4.04 -7.79
C GLN A 99 -9.62 4.44 -9.13
N GLY A 100 -10.65 3.71 -9.60
CA GLY A 100 -11.27 3.94 -10.89
C GLY A 100 -10.27 3.75 -12.05
N ASN A 101 -10.56 4.32 -13.22
CA ASN A 101 -9.67 4.23 -14.38
C ASN A 101 -8.54 5.28 -14.33
N CYS A 102 -7.83 5.36 -13.21
CA CYS A 102 -6.77 6.33 -12.93
C CYS A 102 -5.58 5.64 -12.26
N GLY A 103 -4.35 5.85 -12.79
CA GLY A 103 -3.11 5.23 -12.31
C GLY A 103 -2.65 5.84 -10.99
N SER A 104 -3.53 5.87 -10.00
CA SER A 104 -3.36 6.48 -8.68
C SER A 104 -3.11 5.45 -7.58
N CYS A 105 -2.82 4.19 -7.92
CA CYS A 105 -2.50 3.12 -6.95
C CYS A 105 -1.43 3.54 -5.92
N TRP A 106 -0.44 4.33 -6.36
CA TRP A 106 0.62 4.87 -5.51
C TRP A 106 0.07 5.82 -4.43
N ALA A 107 -0.97 6.60 -4.74
CA ALA A 107 -1.65 7.49 -3.81
C ALA A 107 -2.65 6.74 -2.90
N PHE A 108 -3.35 5.74 -3.44
CA PHE A 108 -4.26 4.90 -2.66
C PHE A 108 -3.52 4.09 -1.61
N ALA A 109 -2.53 3.29 -2.01
CA ALA A 109 -1.82 2.42 -1.08
C ALA A 109 -1.05 3.21 0.01
N SER A 110 -0.52 4.39 -0.33
CA SER A 110 0.13 5.26 0.66
C SER A 110 -0.88 5.83 1.66
N THR A 111 -1.96 6.47 1.20
CA THR A 111 -2.97 7.07 2.08
C THR A 111 -3.74 6.05 2.92
N GLU A 112 -3.98 4.85 2.40
CA GLU A 112 -4.57 3.74 3.17
C GLU A 112 -3.65 3.29 4.31
N VAL A 113 -2.35 3.12 4.05
CA VAL A 113 -1.38 2.75 5.09
C VAL A 113 -1.22 3.86 6.13
N MET A 114 -1.20 5.12 5.71
CA MET A 114 -1.16 6.28 6.62
C MET A 114 -2.40 6.32 7.52
N THR A 115 -3.59 6.07 6.94
CA THR A 115 -4.88 6.04 7.65
C THR A 115 -4.87 4.95 8.72
N ASP A 116 -4.48 3.73 8.34
CA ASP A 116 -4.46 2.58 9.23
C ASP A 116 -3.50 2.80 10.40
N ARG A 117 -2.29 3.29 10.12
CA ARG A 117 -1.26 3.51 11.13
C ARG A 117 -1.58 4.63 12.10
N LEU A 118 -2.28 5.68 11.64
CA LEU A 118 -2.77 6.74 12.52
C LEU A 118 -3.84 6.19 13.47
N CYS A 119 -4.77 5.37 12.98
CA CYS A 119 -5.74 4.71 13.83
C CYS A 119 -5.07 3.81 14.87
N ILE A 120 -4.15 2.95 14.44
CA ILE A 120 -3.43 2.02 15.33
C ILE A 120 -2.63 2.79 16.39
N SER A 121 -1.87 3.81 15.99
CA SER A 121 -1.04 4.60 16.91
C SER A 121 -1.87 5.39 17.92
N SER A 122 -3.09 5.78 17.53
CA SER A 122 -4.04 6.45 18.42
C SER A 122 -4.86 5.50 19.30
N LYS A 123 -4.65 4.18 19.17
CA LYS A 123 -5.47 3.13 19.82
C LYS A 123 -6.96 3.30 19.50
N GLY A 124 -7.25 3.55 18.22
CA GLY A 124 -8.61 3.73 17.69
C GLY A 124 -9.27 5.08 17.98
N LYS A 125 -8.60 6.01 18.67
CA LYS A 125 -9.17 7.33 19.00
C LYS A 125 -9.29 8.26 17.81
N ILE A 126 -8.40 8.12 16.82
CA ILE A 126 -8.37 8.93 15.61
C ILE A 126 -8.59 8.01 14.42
N LYS A 127 -9.74 8.14 13.75
CA LYS A 127 -10.08 7.41 12.51
C LYS A 127 -10.08 8.38 11.33
N PHE A 128 -8.98 9.11 11.15
CA PHE A 128 -8.83 10.09 10.07
C PHE A 128 -8.53 9.38 8.76
N VAL A 129 -9.31 9.67 7.72
CA VAL A 129 -9.16 9.06 6.38
C VAL A 129 -8.41 10.03 5.48
N PHE A 130 -7.16 9.71 5.14
CA PHE A 130 -6.36 10.52 4.22
C PHE A 130 -6.93 10.47 2.79
N SER A 131 -6.93 11.62 2.13
CA SER A 131 -7.45 11.79 0.78
C SER A 131 -6.43 11.35 -0.27
N PRO A 132 -6.68 10.26 -1.02
CA PRO A 132 -5.89 9.93 -2.20
C PRO A 132 -6.02 11.03 -3.27
N GLU A 133 -7.15 11.73 -3.35
CA GLU A 133 -7.39 12.84 -4.29
C GLU A 133 -6.45 14.03 -4.03
N ASN A 134 -6.28 14.40 -2.77
CA ASN A 134 -5.39 15.48 -2.38
C ASN A 134 -3.95 15.15 -2.78
N LEU A 135 -3.47 13.97 -2.38
CA LEU A 135 -2.13 13.52 -2.73
C LEU A 135 -1.93 13.45 -4.25
N LEU A 136 -2.95 12.96 -4.98
CA LEU A 136 -2.94 12.84 -6.44
C LEU A 136 -2.83 14.19 -7.16
N THR A 137 -3.44 15.24 -6.62
CA THR A 137 -3.69 16.50 -7.35
C THR A 137 -2.82 17.65 -6.87
N CYS A 138 -2.42 17.61 -5.60
CA CYS A 138 -1.64 18.67 -4.93
C CYS A 138 -0.14 18.38 -4.97
N CYS A 139 0.29 17.11 -4.87
CA CYS A 139 1.71 16.78 -4.87
C CYS A 139 2.30 16.82 -6.29
N LYS A 140 2.89 17.96 -6.66
CA LYS A 140 3.48 18.16 -7.99
C LYS A 140 4.73 17.32 -8.25
N ASP A 141 5.46 16.98 -7.19
CA ASP A 141 6.67 16.15 -7.28
C ASP A 141 6.37 14.65 -7.15
N CYS A 142 5.13 14.24 -6.85
CA CYS A 142 4.79 12.83 -6.67
C CYS A 142 4.66 12.05 -7.98
N GLY A 143 4.65 12.75 -9.12
CA GLY A 143 4.49 12.18 -10.44
C GLY A 143 3.45 12.93 -11.26
N CYS A 144 2.81 12.20 -12.18
CA CYS A 144 1.89 12.75 -13.17
C CYS A 144 0.44 12.35 -12.89
N GLY A 145 0.03 12.36 -11.61
CA GLY A 145 -1.33 12.04 -11.19
C GLY A 145 -1.76 10.64 -11.65
N CYS A 146 -2.85 10.58 -12.43
CA CYS A 146 -3.37 9.34 -13.03
C CYS A 146 -2.45 8.67 -14.06
N LYS A 147 -1.39 9.35 -14.51
CA LYS A 147 -0.37 8.74 -15.38
C LYS A 147 0.72 8.01 -14.58
N GLY A 148 0.63 8.04 -13.25
CA GLY A 148 1.51 7.34 -12.35
C GLY A 148 2.39 8.26 -11.51
N GLY A 149 2.97 7.69 -10.46
CA GLY A 149 3.74 8.40 -9.45
C GLY A 149 4.72 7.50 -8.69
N TYR A 150 5.30 8.06 -7.63
CA TYR A 150 6.44 7.50 -6.91
C TYR A 150 6.14 7.32 -5.43
N ILE A 151 6.54 6.16 -4.88
CA ILE A 151 6.32 5.82 -3.45
C ILE A 151 7.01 6.83 -2.54
N LYS A 152 8.29 7.14 -2.81
CA LYS A 152 9.09 8.02 -1.94
C LYS A 152 8.45 9.41 -1.81
N ASN A 153 8.10 10.01 -2.95
CA ASN A 153 7.57 11.36 -3.01
C ASN A 153 6.21 11.46 -2.31
N ALA A 154 5.38 10.41 -2.37
CA ALA A 154 4.13 10.37 -1.61
C ALA A 154 4.36 10.45 -0.10
N TRP A 155 5.35 9.73 0.41
CA TRP A 155 5.74 9.81 1.81
C TRP A 155 6.40 11.15 2.17
N ASP A 156 7.26 11.70 1.30
CA ASP A 156 7.86 13.02 1.51
C ASP A 156 6.80 14.11 1.59
N TYR A 157 5.80 14.08 0.68
CA TYR A 157 4.68 15.02 0.69
C TYR A 157 3.89 14.91 1.99
N TYR A 158 3.58 13.67 2.41
CA TYR A 158 2.90 13.45 3.68
C TYR A 158 3.65 14.02 4.89
N ILE A 159 4.98 13.99 4.87
CA ILE A 159 5.81 14.50 5.98
C ILE A 159 5.95 16.02 5.93
N ASN A 160 6.18 16.60 4.75
CA ASN A 160 6.54 18.00 4.60
C ASN A 160 5.31 18.93 4.48
N GLU A 161 4.26 18.44 3.81
CA GLU A 161 3.07 19.22 3.43
C GLU A 161 1.76 18.61 3.98
N GLY A 162 1.84 17.34 4.39
CA GLY A 162 0.75 16.43 4.75
C GLY A 162 -0.42 16.37 3.77
N ILE A 163 -1.49 15.69 4.18
CA ILE A 163 -2.58 15.28 3.29
C ILE A 163 -3.93 15.55 3.95
N ALA A 164 -4.83 16.16 3.20
CA ALA A 164 -6.22 16.42 3.60
C ALA A 164 -7.01 15.15 3.92
N SER A 165 -8.15 15.28 4.60
CA SER A 165 -9.11 14.16 4.72
C SER A 165 -9.89 13.96 3.42
N GLY A 166 -10.26 12.72 3.09
CA GLY A 166 -11.04 12.42 1.89
C GLY A 166 -11.43 10.96 1.69
N GLY A 167 -12.74 10.73 1.65
CA GLY A 167 -13.38 9.44 1.44
C GLY A 167 -13.50 9.02 -0.01
N ASP A 168 -14.30 7.99 -0.25
CA ASP A 168 -14.48 7.38 -1.57
C ASP A 168 -15.20 8.32 -2.56
N TYR A 169 -15.20 7.92 -3.84
CA TYR A 169 -15.98 8.61 -4.86
C TYR A 169 -17.47 8.68 -4.50
N ASN A 170 -18.10 9.83 -4.78
CA ASN A 170 -19.47 10.16 -4.39
C ASN A 170 -19.75 10.09 -2.87
N SER A 171 -18.72 10.11 -2.03
CA SER A 171 -18.89 10.31 -0.59
C SER A 171 -18.82 11.78 -0.21
N SER A 172 -19.39 12.12 0.94
CA SER A 172 -19.21 13.42 1.62
C SER A 172 -18.19 13.32 2.77
N GLU A 173 -17.37 12.27 2.79
CA GLU A 173 -16.41 12.02 3.87
C GLU A 173 -15.13 12.84 3.65
N GLY A 174 -14.80 13.68 4.62
CA GLY A 174 -13.59 14.49 4.60
C GLY A 174 -13.66 15.72 3.70
N CYS A 175 -12.53 16.42 3.61
CA CYS A 175 -12.39 17.68 2.88
C CYS A 175 -12.40 17.50 1.36
N GLN A 176 -11.75 16.44 0.87
CA GLN A 176 -11.56 16.19 -0.55
C GLN A 176 -11.78 14.72 -0.86
N PRO A 177 -13.04 14.26 -0.93
CA PRO A 177 -13.38 12.93 -1.43
C PRO A 177 -12.81 12.69 -2.84
N TYR A 178 -12.60 11.42 -3.19
CA TYR A 178 -12.12 11.05 -4.53
C TYR A 178 -13.08 11.54 -5.63
N SER A 179 -12.55 12.11 -6.72
CA SER A 179 -13.38 12.69 -7.78
C SER A 179 -12.94 12.20 -9.17
N GLU A 180 -13.88 12.08 -10.11
CA GLU A 180 -13.53 11.84 -11.52
C GLU A 180 -12.98 13.10 -12.22
N SER A 181 -13.11 14.28 -11.60
CA SER A 181 -12.65 15.56 -12.12
C SER A 181 -12.06 16.39 -10.98
N SER A 182 -10.77 16.22 -10.78
CA SER A 182 -10.01 16.81 -9.69
C SER A 182 -10.00 18.33 -9.67
N PHE A 183 -10.33 18.95 -8.52
CA PHE A 183 -9.67 20.16 -7.97
C PHE A 183 -10.20 20.48 -6.56
N GLN A 184 -9.35 20.37 -5.52
CA GLN A 184 -9.30 21.23 -4.32
C GLN A 184 -8.08 20.86 -3.44
N TYR A 185 -7.77 21.64 -2.40
CA TYR A 185 -6.57 21.52 -1.57
C TYR A 185 -6.96 21.49 -0.08
N ALA A 186 -6.21 20.78 0.76
CA ALA A 186 -6.22 20.95 2.22
C ALA A 186 -4.88 20.54 2.86
N GLU A 187 -4.63 21.05 4.08
CA GLU A 187 -3.36 21.00 4.82
C GLU A 187 -3.12 19.71 5.62
N ALA A 188 -1.84 19.58 6.01
CA ALA A 188 -1.15 18.45 6.61
C ALA A 188 -1.68 17.86 7.92
N SER A 189 -1.42 16.56 8.13
CA SER A 189 -1.13 16.02 9.46
C SER A 189 0.35 15.61 9.52
N GLU A 190 1.03 15.86 10.64
CA GLU A 190 2.46 15.60 10.80
C GLU A 190 2.78 14.09 10.88
N CYS A 191 3.61 13.61 9.95
CA CYS A 191 4.33 12.34 10.07
C CYS A 191 5.80 12.64 10.32
N VAL A 192 6.40 11.95 11.29
CA VAL A 192 7.74 12.33 11.75
C VAL A 192 8.82 11.66 10.90
N LYS A 193 8.65 10.40 10.45
CA LYS A 193 9.61 9.63 9.63
C LYS A 193 8.97 8.49 8.83
N PHE A 194 9.49 8.24 7.61
CA PHE A 194 9.21 7.07 6.78
C PHE A 194 10.48 6.27 6.47
N TYR A 195 10.30 5.01 6.09
CA TYR A 195 11.39 4.06 5.84
C TYR A 195 10.97 2.95 4.88
N THR A 196 11.98 2.32 4.26
CA THR A 196 11.82 1.03 3.58
C THR A 196 12.16 -0.11 4.55
N LEU A 197 11.62 -1.29 4.32
CA LEU A 197 11.89 -2.48 5.13
C LEU A 197 13.00 -3.32 4.52
N GLU A 198 13.73 -4.05 5.36
CA GLU A 198 14.53 -5.16 4.88
C GLU A 198 13.64 -6.15 4.12
N THR A 199 14.16 -6.69 3.02
CA THR A 199 13.46 -7.66 2.16
C THR A 199 13.24 -9.02 2.84
N ASN A 200 13.76 -9.20 4.05
CA ASN A 200 13.57 -10.40 4.84
C ASN A 200 12.11 -10.52 5.33
N VAL A 201 11.48 -11.66 5.03
CA VAL A 201 10.08 -11.94 5.41
C VAL A 201 9.80 -11.72 6.89
N ALA A 202 10.68 -12.16 7.79
CA ALA A 202 10.48 -12.00 9.23
C ALA A 202 10.56 -10.52 9.64
N GLN A 203 11.40 -9.72 9.00
CA GLN A 203 11.47 -8.26 9.23
C GLN A 203 10.17 -7.57 8.81
N ILE A 204 9.62 -7.95 7.65
CA ILE A 204 8.34 -7.45 7.15
C ILE A 204 7.20 -7.86 8.09
N GLN A 205 7.13 -9.14 8.46
CA GLN A 205 6.12 -9.65 9.40
C GLN A 205 6.21 -8.92 10.74
N MET A 206 7.42 -8.68 11.26
CA MET A 206 7.61 -7.95 12.50
C MET A 206 7.17 -6.50 12.41
N GLU A 207 7.41 -5.83 11.28
CA GLU A 207 6.89 -4.49 11.05
C GLU A 207 5.36 -4.47 11.09
N ILE A 208 4.72 -5.37 10.33
CA ILE A 208 3.26 -5.44 10.26
C ILE A 208 2.67 -5.81 11.63
N LEU A 209 3.26 -6.77 12.33
CA LEU A 209 2.84 -7.22 13.66
C LEU A 209 2.88 -6.09 14.70
N THR A 210 3.88 -5.22 14.59
CA THR A 210 4.16 -4.20 15.61
C THR A 210 3.46 -2.88 15.32
N ASN A 211 3.46 -2.45 14.06
CA ASN A 211 3.08 -1.09 13.67
C ASN A 211 1.91 -1.04 12.68
N GLY A 212 1.40 -2.19 12.25
CA GLY A 212 0.28 -2.27 11.32
C GLY A 212 0.67 -2.34 9.85
N PRO A 213 -0.32 -2.25 8.94
CA PRO A 213 -0.16 -2.45 7.51
C PRO A 213 1.01 -1.68 6.88
N VAL A 214 1.52 -2.21 5.78
CA VAL A 214 2.65 -1.62 5.02
C VAL A 214 2.26 -1.46 3.55
N MET A 215 2.87 -0.51 2.87
CA MET A 215 2.71 -0.33 1.43
C MET A 215 3.71 -1.23 0.72
N ALA A 216 3.27 -1.95 -0.30
CA ALA A 216 4.14 -2.72 -1.19
C ALA A 216 3.86 -2.35 -2.65
N TYR A 217 4.71 -2.80 -3.55
CA TYR A 217 4.33 -2.92 -4.95
C TYR A 217 4.74 -4.25 -5.51
N TYR A 218 4.13 -4.65 -6.62
CA TYR A 218 4.53 -5.82 -7.37
C TYR A 218 4.42 -5.58 -8.87
N ASN A 219 5.13 -6.40 -9.63
CA ASN A 219 5.04 -6.46 -11.08
C ASN A 219 3.78 -7.23 -11.48
N VAL A 220 2.90 -6.59 -12.23
CA VAL A 220 1.68 -7.20 -12.76
C VAL A 220 1.97 -7.85 -14.10
N PHE A 221 1.55 -9.11 -14.23
CA PHE A 221 1.62 -9.87 -15.48
C PHE A 221 0.21 -10.14 -16.02
N GLU A 222 0.11 -10.51 -17.30
CA GLU A 222 -1.18 -10.75 -17.96
C GLU A 222 -2.02 -11.82 -17.26
N ASP A 223 -1.42 -12.84 -16.65
CA ASP A 223 -2.15 -13.90 -15.95
C ASP A 223 -2.85 -13.44 -14.67
N PHE A 224 -2.30 -12.44 -13.96
CA PHE A 224 -2.92 -11.85 -12.77
C PHE A 224 -4.29 -11.25 -13.07
N ALA A 225 -4.51 -10.79 -14.31
CA ALA A 225 -5.81 -10.31 -14.77
C ALA A 225 -6.94 -11.32 -14.61
N CYS A 226 -6.60 -12.59 -14.68
CA CYS A 226 -7.52 -13.71 -14.60
C CYS A 226 -7.62 -14.28 -13.18
N HIS A 227 -6.82 -13.79 -12.22
CA HIS A 227 -6.83 -14.28 -10.85
C HIS A 227 -8.20 -14.05 -10.22
N LYS A 228 -8.75 -15.11 -9.62
CA LYS A 228 -10.04 -15.09 -8.95
C LYS A 228 -9.92 -15.37 -7.46
N SER A 229 -9.21 -16.43 -7.11
CA SER A 229 -9.04 -16.91 -5.74
C SER A 229 -7.82 -17.79 -5.56
N GLY A 230 -7.50 -18.10 -4.30
CA GLY A 230 -6.30 -18.82 -3.91
C GLY A 230 -5.06 -17.93 -3.83
N VAL A 231 -3.92 -18.56 -3.58
CA VAL A 231 -2.61 -17.91 -3.44
C VAL A 231 -1.97 -17.74 -4.82
N TYR A 232 -1.97 -16.51 -5.33
CA TYR A 232 -1.39 -16.17 -6.61
C TYR A 232 0.14 -16.33 -6.61
N TYR A 233 0.64 -16.89 -7.71
CA TYR A 233 2.04 -16.79 -8.13
C TYR A 233 2.07 -16.78 -9.67
N TYR A 234 3.09 -16.13 -10.23
CA TYR A 234 3.22 -15.97 -11.67
C TYR A 234 3.40 -17.32 -12.37
N LYS A 235 2.64 -17.50 -13.44
CA LYS A 235 2.68 -18.69 -14.29
C LYS A 235 3.04 -18.35 -15.72
N SER A 236 2.41 -17.34 -16.31
CA SER A 236 2.61 -17.02 -17.73
C SER A 236 2.15 -15.60 -18.09
N GLY A 237 2.41 -15.20 -19.33
CA GLY A 237 2.01 -13.89 -19.83
C GLY A 237 3.07 -12.81 -19.64
N LYS A 238 2.88 -11.70 -20.35
CA LYS A 238 3.84 -10.59 -20.40
C LYS A 238 3.71 -9.70 -19.16
N PHE A 239 4.82 -9.05 -18.81
CA PHE A 239 4.81 -7.93 -17.88
C PHE A 239 3.93 -6.81 -18.43
N VAL A 240 3.05 -6.27 -17.60
CA VAL A 240 2.10 -5.22 -17.98
C VAL A 240 2.43 -3.89 -17.31
N GLY A 241 2.88 -3.90 -16.06
CA GLY A 241 3.22 -2.70 -15.32
C GLY A 241 3.45 -2.98 -13.84
N ARG A 242 3.58 -1.91 -13.04
CA ARG A 242 3.76 -2.00 -11.58
C ARG A 242 2.52 -1.47 -10.87
N HIS A 243 2.15 -2.13 -9.79
CA HIS A 243 0.96 -1.78 -9.00
C HIS A 243 1.31 -1.69 -7.53
N SER A 244 0.86 -0.62 -6.87
CA SER A 244 1.04 -0.42 -5.43
C SER A 244 -0.19 -0.89 -4.66
N VAL A 245 0.04 -1.56 -3.54
CA VAL A 245 -1.00 -2.19 -2.72
C VAL A 245 -0.69 -2.08 -1.23
N LYS A 246 -1.70 -2.32 -0.40
CA LYS A 246 -1.56 -2.37 1.05
C LYS A 246 -1.51 -3.83 1.54
N VAL A 247 -0.45 -4.20 2.26
CA VAL A 247 -0.29 -5.53 2.89
C VAL A 247 -0.73 -5.44 4.35
N ILE A 248 -1.71 -6.27 4.74
CA ILE A 248 -2.33 -6.22 6.07
C ILE A 248 -2.06 -7.45 6.93
N GLY A 249 -1.47 -8.51 6.37
CA GLY A 249 -1.25 -9.75 7.09
C GLY A 249 -0.65 -10.87 6.26
N TRP A 250 -0.68 -12.09 6.80
CA TRP A 250 -0.13 -13.28 6.17
C TRP A 250 -0.81 -14.54 6.69
N GLY A 251 -0.56 -15.67 6.03
CA GLY A 251 -0.96 -16.98 6.50
C GLY A 251 -0.38 -18.09 5.63
N THR A 252 -1.02 -19.26 5.73
CA THR A 252 -0.74 -20.44 4.91
C THR A 252 -2.06 -20.99 4.41
N GLU A 253 -2.16 -21.30 3.12
CA GLU A 253 -3.30 -21.98 2.51
C GLU A 253 -2.79 -23.20 1.76
N GLU A 254 -3.30 -24.39 2.09
CA GLU A 254 -2.85 -25.66 1.49
C GLU A 254 -1.32 -25.87 1.51
N GLY A 255 -0.66 -25.41 2.59
CA GLY A 255 0.79 -25.47 2.73
C GLY A 255 1.57 -24.37 2.00
N ILE A 256 0.88 -23.45 1.32
CA ILE A 256 1.49 -22.35 0.57
C ILE A 256 1.42 -21.07 1.40
N PRO A 257 2.57 -20.51 1.83
CA PRO A 257 2.59 -19.26 2.59
C PRO A 257 2.19 -18.08 1.69
N TYR A 258 1.40 -17.16 2.23
CA TYR A 258 0.92 -15.99 1.50
C TYR A 258 1.02 -14.68 2.30
N TRP A 259 1.03 -13.56 1.58
CA TRP A 259 0.68 -12.22 2.06
C TRP A 259 -0.80 -11.94 1.81
N LEU A 260 -1.51 -11.37 2.79
CA LEU A 260 -2.89 -10.89 2.66
C LEU A 260 -2.87 -9.41 2.27
N ILE A 261 -3.45 -9.11 1.11
CA ILE A 261 -3.25 -7.83 0.44
C ILE A 261 -4.61 -7.21 0.12
N ALA A 262 -4.78 -5.93 0.47
CA ALA A 262 -5.89 -5.09 0.04
C ALA A 262 -5.55 -4.48 -1.33
N ASN A 263 -6.41 -4.72 -2.31
CA ASN A 263 -6.30 -4.09 -3.62
C ASN A 263 -7.10 -2.77 -3.63
N SER A 264 -6.86 -1.94 -4.65
CA SER A 264 -7.50 -0.63 -4.83
C SER A 264 -8.49 -0.63 -6.01
N TRP A 265 -9.07 -1.78 -6.35
CA TRP A 265 -9.96 -1.97 -7.52
C TRP A 265 -11.43 -2.19 -7.13
N GLY A 266 -11.79 -1.84 -5.88
CA GLY A 266 -13.14 -2.01 -5.34
C GLY A 266 -13.40 -3.40 -4.74
N SER A 267 -14.44 -3.48 -3.92
CA SER A 267 -14.81 -4.71 -3.19
C SER A 267 -15.32 -5.83 -4.09
N GLU A 268 -15.81 -5.50 -5.28
CA GLU A 268 -16.33 -6.48 -6.24
C GLU A 268 -15.21 -7.24 -6.97
N TRP A 269 -13.96 -6.81 -6.81
CA TRP A 269 -12.82 -7.49 -7.43
C TRP A 269 -12.35 -8.69 -6.59
N GLY A 270 -12.12 -9.82 -7.27
CA GLY A 270 -11.74 -11.08 -6.63
C GLY A 270 -12.85 -11.68 -5.77
N GLU A 271 -12.61 -12.86 -5.18
CA GLU A 271 -13.60 -13.52 -4.30
C GLU A 271 -13.49 -13.11 -2.83
N LEU A 272 -12.46 -12.37 -2.44
CA LEU A 272 -12.21 -11.97 -1.06
C LEU A 272 -12.63 -10.52 -0.77
N GLY A 273 -13.61 -10.00 -1.50
CA GLY A 273 -14.16 -8.66 -1.25
C GLY A 273 -13.15 -7.54 -1.52
N GLY A 274 -12.36 -7.64 -2.59
CA GLY A 274 -11.30 -6.69 -2.95
C GLY A 274 -9.90 -7.04 -2.39
N PHE A 275 -9.80 -8.08 -1.56
CA PHE A 275 -8.53 -8.62 -1.09
C PHE A 275 -8.02 -9.73 -2.02
N PHE A 276 -6.72 -10.01 -1.95
CA PHE A 276 -6.13 -11.20 -2.57
C PHE A 276 -4.96 -11.73 -1.75
N LYS A 277 -4.47 -12.91 -2.15
CA LYS A 277 -3.34 -13.60 -1.55
C LYS A 277 -2.24 -13.75 -2.59
N MET A 278 -1.01 -13.39 -2.24
CA MET A 278 0.17 -13.60 -3.08
C MET A 278 1.21 -14.42 -2.34
N ARG A 279 1.90 -15.31 -3.05
CA ARG A 279 2.92 -16.18 -2.46
C ARG A 279 3.98 -15.37 -1.71
N ARG A 280 4.25 -15.78 -0.47
CA ARG A 280 5.23 -15.17 0.44
C ARG A 280 6.51 -16.00 0.52
N GLY A 281 7.64 -15.33 0.67
CA GLY A 281 8.96 -15.92 0.88
C GLY A 281 9.72 -16.28 -0.38
N THR A 282 9.18 -15.95 -1.55
CA THR A 282 9.84 -16.12 -2.85
C THR A 282 10.11 -14.78 -3.54
N ASN A 283 9.85 -13.65 -2.88
CA ASN A 283 9.78 -12.33 -3.49
C ASN A 283 8.91 -12.34 -4.77
N GLU A 284 7.75 -13.02 -4.68
CA GLU A 284 6.85 -13.26 -5.80
C GLU A 284 6.49 -11.93 -6.46
N CYS A 285 6.66 -11.84 -7.79
CA CYS A 285 6.42 -10.61 -8.55
C CYS A 285 7.09 -9.36 -7.94
N TRP A 286 8.22 -9.49 -7.25
CA TRP A 286 8.95 -8.39 -6.58
C TRP A 286 8.24 -7.79 -5.36
N ILE A 287 7.23 -8.46 -4.80
CA ILE A 287 6.40 -7.87 -3.72
C ILE A 287 7.16 -7.59 -2.42
N GLU A 288 8.23 -8.33 -2.15
CA GLU A 288 9.06 -8.19 -0.94
C GLU A 288 10.28 -7.27 -1.17
N GLN A 289 10.47 -6.77 -2.41
CA GLN A 289 11.62 -5.96 -2.76
C GLN A 289 11.59 -4.58 -2.09
N GLU A 290 10.41 -3.96 -2.06
CA GLU A 290 10.22 -2.58 -1.59
C GLU A 290 8.88 -2.46 -0.87
N MET A 291 8.89 -2.86 0.41
CA MET A 291 7.80 -2.56 1.33
C MET A 291 8.16 -1.34 2.17
N THR A 292 7.26 -0.35 2.24
CA THR A 292 7.49 0.93 2.92
C THR A 292 6.45 1.20 3.98
N ALA A 293 6.86 1.97 4.99
CA ALA A 293 5.95 2.43 6.02
C ALA A 293 6.43 3.70 6.72
N GLY A 294 5.52 4.34 7.46
CA GLY A 294 5.79 5.49 8.31
C GLY A 294 5.64 5.16 9.79
N LYS A 295 6.33 5.89 10.67
CA LYS A 295 6.01 5.92 12.10
C LYS A 295 5.21 7.17 12.40
N VAL A 296 3.98 6.99 12.89
CA VAL A 296 3.13 8.09 13.34
C VAL A 296 3.50 8.44 14.78
N HIS A 297 3.63 9.73 15.07
CA HIS A 297 3.79 10.24 16.43
C HIS A 297 2.53 11.03 16.79
N ILE A 298 1.97 10.79 17.98
CA ILE A 298 0.82 11.52 18.48
C ILE A 298 1.25 12.16 19.79
N GLU A 299 1.33 13.49 19.80
CA GLU A 299 1.70 14.23 21.01
C GLU A 299 0.72 13.90 22.15
N GLY A 300 1.27 13.57 23.33
CA GLY A 300 0.49 13.32 24.55
C GLY A 300 0.24 11.85 24.92
N ASN A 301 0.68 10.87 24.13
CA ASN A 301 0.53 9.43 24.46
C ASN A 301 1.77 8.82 25.17
N GLU A 302 2.84 9.59 25.41
CA GLU A 302 4.11 9.13 26.00
C GLU A 302 4.15 9.02 27.54
N ARG A 303 3.03 8.72 28.19
CA ARG A 303 3.06 8.33 29.60
C ARG A 303 2.44 6.96 29.76
N THR A 304 3.20 5.88 29.54
CA THR A 304 3.05 4.63 30.32
C THR A 304 4.03 3.47 30.03
N GLU A 305 4.98 3.54 29.08
CA GLU A 305 5.78 2.31 28.77
C GLU A 305 7.28 2.33 29.13
N GLU A 306 7.83 3.41 29.72
CA GLU A 306 9.18 3.40 30.30
C GLU A 306 9.18 3.85 31.76
N MET A 307 8.70 3.01 32.68
CA MET A 307 9.12 3.07 34.09
C MET A 307 8.77 1.80 34.88
N THR A 308 9.35 0.67 34.51
CA THR A 308 9.53 -0.46 35.44
C THR A 308 10.92 -1.05 35.29
N THR A 309 11.94 -0.29 35.65
CA THR A 309 13.16 -0.84 36.27
C THR A 309 14.02 0.31 36.80
N ASN A 310 14.39 0.21 38.08
CA ASN A 310 15.38 1.02 38.80
C ASN A 310 14.99 2.44 39.24
N ALA A 311 14.65 2.60 40.53
CA ALA A 311 15.43 3.46 41.44
C ALA A 311 14.92 3.39 42.88
N THR A 312 15.75 2.81 43.74
CA THR A 312 15.75 2.95 45.19
C THR A 312 16.21 4.36 45.64
N SER A 313 15.56 4.85 46.71
CA SER A 313 16.06 5.79 47.73
C SER A 313 16.46 7.24 47.36
N LYS A 314 15.66 8.22 47.82
CA LYS A 314 16.00 9.31 48.79
C LYS A 314 15.17 10.57 48.50
N ALA A 315 14.43 11.04 49.52
CA ALA A 315 13.96 12.43 49.62
C ALA A 315 15.16 13.35 50.01
N PRO A 316 15.14 14.65 49.67
CA PRO A 316 14.54 15.63 50.59
C PRO A 316 13.96 16.95 49.99
N SER A 317 13.13 17.59 50.85
CA SER A 317 12.96 19.03 51.14
C SER A 317 12.62 20.09 50.07
N SER A 318 11.39 20.61 50.21
CA SER A 318 10.94 22.03 50.20
C SER A 318 11.81 23.13 49.57
N GLY A 319 11.23 23.83 48.57
CA GLY A 319 11.66 25.15 48.11
C GLY A 319 10.58 25.86 47.30
N PHE A 320 10.03 26.94 47.85
CA PHE A 320 9.06 27.86 47.23
C PHE A 320 9.73 28.75 46.16
N ARG A 321 9.16 28.91 44.95
CA ARG A 321 9.01 30.22 44.26
C ARG A 321 8.23 30.18 42.93
N THR A 322 7.15 30.98 42.93
CA THR A 322 6.59 31.86 41.88
C THR A 322 6.22 31.38 40.48
N LYS A 323 4.89 31.22 40.30
CA LYS A 323 4.00 31.65 39.20
C LYS A 323 4.60 32.01 37.82
N GLY A 324 4.22 31.22 36.81
CA GLY A 324 4.00 31.59 35.40
C GLY A 324 2.65 30.99 34.95
N PRO A 325 1.99 31.52 33.90
CA PRO A 325 0.54 31.42 33.74
C PRO A 325 0.05 29.98 33.48
N GLU A 326 -0.91 29.55 34.31
CA GLU A 326 -1.71 28.36 34.09
C GLU A 326 -2.57 28.53 32.82
N PHE A 327 -2.26 27.78 31.77
CA PHE A 327 -3.22 27.52 30.70
C PHE A 327 -4.25 26.49 31.18
N ARG A 328 -5.28 26.99 31.89
CA ARG A 328 -6.55 26.26 32.05
C ARG A 328 -7.38 26.50 30.80
N GLY A 329 -7.60 25.46 30.01
CA GLY A 329 -8.45 25.53 28.82
C GLY A 329 -8.56 24.19 28.11
N VAL A 330 -8.98 23.14 28.82
CA VAL A 330 -9.47 21.90 28.22
C VAL A 330 -11.00 21.95 28.25
N LEU A 331 -11.61 21.44 27.19
CA LEU A 331 -13.04 21.14 27.04
C LEU A 331 -13.92 22.34 26.63
N ILE A 332 -13.99 22.60 25.32
CA ILE A 332 -15.20 22.70 24.48
C ILE A 332 -14.70 23.18 23.10
N ALA A 333 -14.45 22.23 22.19
CA ALA A 333 -14.36 22.48 20.75
C ALA A 333 -14.86 21.24 20.00
N THR A 334 -15.99 20.71 20.48
CA THR A 334 -16.83 19.83 19.67
C THR A 334 -17.68 20.77 18.83
N ILE A 335 -17.62 20.63 17.50
CA ILE A 335 -18.37 21.41 16.49
C ILE A 335 -17.77 22.81 16.18
N LEU A 336 -16.56 22.90 15.61
CA LEU A 336 -16.11 24.10 14.85
C LEU A 336 -14.81 23.90 14.02
N LEU A 337 -14.61 22.74 13.40
CA LEU A 337 -13.47 22.49 12.49
C LEU A 337 -13.89 22.43 11.01
N CYS A 338 -14.82 23.31 10.60
CA CYS A 338 -15.19 23.46 9.19
C CYS A 338 -15.24 24.93 8.71
N GLN A 339 -14.80 25.91 9.51
CA GLN A 339 -14.96 27.34 9.15
C GLN A 339 -13.80 28.29 9.47
N ILE A 340 -12.56 27.82 9.65
CA ILE A 340 -11.43 28.75 9.80
C ILE A 340 -10.41 28.54 8.67
N SER A 341 -10.37 29.55 7.79
CA SER A 341 -9.39 29.85 6.74
C SER A 341 -9.38 28.99 5.47
N ILE A 342 -10.42 29.23 4.65
CA ILE A 342 -10.28 29.26 3.19
C ILE A 342 -9.33 30.40 2.82
N LYS A 343 -8.05 30.10 2.61
CA LYS A 343 -7.13 30.92 1.82
C LYS A 343 -6.03 30.03 1.25
N CYS A 344 -6.30 29.41 0.10
CA CYS A 344 -5.23 28.97 -0.79
C CYS A 344 -5.66 29.02 -2.26
N CYS A 345 -4.73 29.50 -3.09
CA CYS A 345 -4.61 29.32 -4.54
C CYS A 345 -5.69 29.94 -5.45
N LEU A 346 -5.66 31.28 -5.58
CA LEU A 346 -5.87 31.95 -6.86
C LEU A 346 -4.53 32.57 -7.25
N PHE A 347 -3.82 31.96 -8.20
CA PHE A 347 -3.02 32.56 -9.29
C PHE A 347 -2.37 31.46 -10.11
#